data_AF-A0A9D8D777-F1
#
_entry.id   AF-A0A9D8D777-F1
#
_cell.length_a   1.000
_cell.length_b   1.000
_cell.length_c   1.000
_cell.angle_alpha   90.00
_cell.angle_beta   90.00
_cell.angle_gamma   90.00
#
_symmetry.space_group_name_H-M   'P 1'
#
loop_
_entity.id
_entity.type
_entity.pdbx_description
1 polymer ?
#
loop_
_entity_poly.entity_id
_entity_poly.type
_entity_poly.pdbx_seq_one_letter_code
_entity_poly.pdbx_strand_id
1 'polypeptide(L)'
;MGIRLPDGPDPVAGLDPELVNAARGIGFAVGARLRELAPSLRPSNDAGAEPDLVIEEIALDPDDPLDPLTLIACLQAHDAYVVARGRPGAASPGALALARVLAWAARAEMLGRAPGIAWIGPPGRRPDGLAGHAVTATVTLLDGDTRIRAAAVAVVA
;
A
#
# COMPACT_ATOMS: atom_id res chain seq x y z
N MET A 1 -17.70 -2.52 4.59
CA MET A 1 -16.72 -1.44 4.44
C MET A 1 -15.32 -1.93 4.73
N GLY A 2 -14.37 -1.57 3.86
CA GLY A 2 -12.93 -1.75 4.04
C GLY A 2 -12.23 -0.41 4.30
N ILE A 3 -11.21 -0.10 3.51
CA ILE A 3 -10.43 1.14 3.65
C ILE A 3 -11.10 2.29 2.90
N ARG A 4 -11.16 3.48 3.52
CA ARG A 4 -11.78 4.70 2.99
C ARG A 4 -10.83 5.88 3.08
N LEU A 5 -11.06 6.86 2.21
CA LEU A 5 -10.42 8.17 2.28
C LEU A 5 -11.07 9.02 3.39
N PRO A 6 -10.33 9.97 3.98
CA PRO A 6 -10.92 10.95 4.88
C PRO A 6 -11.95 11.80 4.14
N ASP A 7 -12.94 12.31 4.87
CA ASP A 7 -13.94 13.21 4.31
C ASP A 7 -13.26 14.45 3.73
N GLY A 8 -13.61 14.81 2.50
CA GLY A 8 -12.93 15.88 1.78
C GLY A 8 -13.20 15.86 0.28
N PRO A 9 -12.56 16.77 -0.47
CA PRO A 9 -12.59 16.72 -1.92
C PRO A 9 -12.01 15.40 -2.41
N ASP A 10 -12.60 14.82 -3.46
CA ASP A 10 -12.07 13.64 -4.11
C ASP A 10 -10.61 13.92 -4.55
N PRO A 11 -9.60 13.19 -4.04
CA PRO A 11 -8.20 13.47 -4.33
C PRO A 11 -7.85 13.31 -5.81
N VAL A 12 -8.72 12.68 -6.60
CA VAL A 12 -8.54 12.51 -8.04
C VAL A 12 -9.38 13.46 -8.88
N ALA A 13 -10.15 14.34 -8.24
CA ALA A 13 -10.92 15.35 -8.94
C ALA A 13 -10.00 16.28 -9.75
N GLY A 14 -10.23 16.33 -11.06
CA GLY A 14 -9.44 17.17 -11.98
C GLY A 14 -8.14 16.54 -12.48
N LEU A 15 -7.84 15.29 -12.15
CA LEU A 15 -6.72 14.56 -12.76
C LEU A 15 -7.06 14.09 -14.17
N ASP A 16 -6.03 13.96 -15.00
CA ASP A 16 -6.14 13.38 -16.33
C ASP A 16 -6.60 11.91 -16.25
N PRO A 17 -7.69 11.51 -16.95
CA PRO A 17 -8.17 10.13 -16.95
C PRO A 17 -7.14 9.09 -17.39
N GLU A 18 -6.24 9.42 -18.31
CA GLU A 18 -5.18 8.51 -18.76
C GLU A 18 -4.16 8.24 -17.66
N LEU A 19 -3.79 9.28 -16.91
CA LEU A 19 -2.89 9.14 -15.75
C LEU A 19 -3.54 8.33 -14.63
N VAL A 20 -4.84 8.54 -14.39
CA VAL A 20 -5.61 7.73 -13.44
C VAL A 20 -5.63 6.25 -13.87
N ASN A 21 -5.83 5.98 -15.16
CA ASN A 21 -5.82 4.61 -15.67
C ASN A 21 -4.42 3.98 -15.59
N ALA A 22 -3.35 4.73 -15.86
CA ALA A 22 -1.98 4.27 -15.69
C ALA A 22 -1.70 3.92 -14.21
N ALA A 23 -2.13 4.76 -13.27
CA ALA A 23 -2.01 4.50 -11.84
C ALA A 23 -2.76 3.23 -11.40
N ARG A 24 -3.96 3.00 -11.92
CA ARG A 24 -4.70 1.73 -11.69
C ARG A 24 -3.96 0.53 -12.28
N GLY A 25 -3.34 0.68 -13.44
CA GLY A 25 -2.49 -0.34 -14.05
C GLY A 25 -1.30 -0.72 -13.16
N ILE A 26 -0.61 0.27 -12.59
CA ILE A 26 0.44 0.04 -11.59
C ILE A 26 -0.15 -0.71 -10.39
N GLY A 27 -1.29 -0.26 -9.87
CA GLY A 27 -1.97 -0.91 -8.76
C GLY A 27 -2.29 -2.38 -9.02
N PHE A 28 -2.75 -2.74 -10.22
CA PHE A 28 -3.01 -4.13 -10.58
C PHE A 28 -1.72 -4.98 -10.57
N ALA A 29 -0.64 -4.48 -11.14
CA ALA A 29 0.66 -5.16 -11.15
C ALA A 29 1.22 -5.33 -9.73
N VAL A 30 1.13 -4.29 -8.90
CA VAL A 30 1.51 -4.35 -7.48
C VAL A 30 0.64 -5.34 -6.71
N GLY A 31 -0.68 -5.34 -6.95
CA GLY A 31 -1.62 -6.29 -6.35
C GLY A 31 -1.23 -7.74 -6.64
N ALA A 32 -0.72 -8.04 -7.84
CA ALA A 32 -0.20 -9.36 -8.16
C ALA A 32 0.97 -9.76 -7.25
N ARG A 33 1.91 -8.85 -6.99
CA ARG A 33 3.06 -9.06 -6.09
C ARG A 33 2.65 -9.20 -4.63
N LEU A 34 1.64 -8.46 -4.18
CA LEU A 34 1.11 -8.61 -2.82
C LEU A 34 0.57 -10.02 -2.55
N ARG A 35 0.00 -10.69 -3.56
CA ARG A 35 -0.47 -12.07 -3.42
C ARG A 35 0.68 -13.05 -3.12
N GLU A 36 1.85 -12.83 -3.74
CA GLU A 36 3.05 -13.64 -3.49
C GLU A 36 3.58 -13.42 -2.07
N LEU A 37 3.58 -12.17 -1.60
CA LEU A 37 4.04 -11.79 -0.26
C LEU A 37 3.05 -12.13 0.86
N ALA A 38 1.78 -12.34 0.49
CA ALA A 38 0.69 -12.76 1.37
C ALA A 38 0.57 -11.99 2.71
N PRO A 39 0.59 -10.64 2.73
CA PRO A 39 0.55 -9.87 3.97
C PRO A 39 -0.73 -10.13 4.79
N SER A 40 -0.65 -10.03 6.12
CA SER A 40 -1.79 -10.33 6.98
C SER A 40 -3.01 -9.45 6.67
N LEU A 41 -4.20 -10.07 6.61
CA LEU A 41 -5.49 -9.38 6.54
C LEU A 41 -5.98 -9.11 7.96
N ARG A 42 -6.54 -7.93 8.21
CA ARG A 42 -7.36 -7.74 9.40
C ARG A 42 -8.65 -8.55 9.21
N PRO A 43 -9.00 -9.44 10.13
CA PRO A 43 -10.27 -10.16 10.06
C PRO A 43 -11.44 -9.18 10.23
N SER A 44 -12.62 -9.58 9.76
CA SER A 44 -13.89 -8.95 10.16
C SER A 44 -13.98 -8.92 11.69
N ASN A 45 -14.67 -7.94 12.26
CA ASN A 45 -14.86 -7.89 13.71
C ASN A 45 -15.66 -9.12 14.20
N ASP A 46 -15.75 -9.31 15.52
CA ASP A 46 -16.44 -10.46 16.12
C ASP A 46 -17.92 -10.59 15.69
N ALA A 47 -18.53 -9.49 15.23
CA ALA A 47 -19.89 -9.45 14.68
C ALA A 47 -19.97 -9.76 13.17
N GLY A 48 -18.86 -10.13 12.53
CA GLY A 48 -18.77 -10.39 11.10
C GLY A 48 -18.81 -9.15 10.22
N ALA A 49 -18.82 -7.95 10.81
CA ALA A 49 -18.80 -6.70 10.04
C ALA A 49 -17.39 -6.43 9.49
N GLU A 50 -17.36 -5.94 8.25
CA GLU A 50 -16.13 -5.54 7.60
C GLU A 50 -15.51 -4.31 8.32
N PRO A 51 -14.17 -4.23 8.40
CA PRO A 51 -13.48 -3.19 9.15
C PRO A 51 -13.58 -1.82 8.47
N ASP A 52 -14.12 -0.85 9.20
CA ASP A 52 -14.24 0.52 8.72
C ASP A 52 -12.99 1.35 9.04
N LEU A 53 -12.04 1.42 8.10
CA LEU A 53 -10.77 2.11 8.33
C LEU A 53 -10.63 3.36 7.46
N VAL A 54 -10.33 4.49 8.08
CA VAL A 54 -10.04 5.74 7.37
C VAL A 54 -8.54 5.94 7.25
N ILE A 55 -8.06 6.30 6.06
CA ILE A 55 -6.64 6.64 5.84
C ILE A 55 -6.33 7.96 6.54
N GLU A 56 -5.44 7.94 7.52
CA GLU A 56 -4.82 9.15 8.07
C GLU A 56 -3.55 9.48 7.28
N GLU A 57 -2.74 8.45 6.96
CA GLU A 57 -1.44 8.65 6.32
C GLU A 57 -0.96 7.39 5.56
N ILE A 58 -0.31 7.59 4.43
CA ILE A 58 0.55 6.61 3.74
C ILE A 58 1.79 7.36 3.28
N ALA A 59 2.96 7.09 3.84
CA ALA A 59 4.19 7.83 3.54
C ALA A 59 5.33 6.89 3.15
N LEU A 60 6.27 7.39 2.37
CA LEU A 60 7.53 6.71 2.03
C LEU A 60 8.68 7.56 2.57
N ASP A 61 9.29 7.19 3.68
CA ASP A 61 10.06 8.15 4.50
C ASP A 61 9.11 9.28 5.04
N PRO A 62 9.26 9.78 6.28
CA PRO A 62 8.40 10.84 6.83
C PRO A 62 8.23 12.11 5.97
N ASP A 63 9.09 12.35 4.98
CA ASP A 63 9.12 13.61 4.22
C ASP A 63 8.62 13.50 2.75
N ASP A 64 8.13 12.34 2.29
CA ASP A 64 7.52 12.17 0.94
C ASP A 64 6.00 11.96 1.02
N PRO A 65 5.20 13.05 0.98
CA PRO A 65 3.75 12.94 1.07
C PRO A 65 3.18 12.19 -0.14
N LEU A 66 2.13 11.42 0.11
CA LEU A 66 1.46 10.64 -0.91
C LEU A 66 0.81 11.53 -1.97
N ASP A 67 1.27 11.44 -3.21
CA ASP A 67 0.55 12.06 -4.32
C ASP A 67 -0.70 11.25 -4.71
N PRO A 68 -1.71 11.91 -5.33
CA PRO A 68 -2.96 11.26 -5.70
C PRO A 68 -2.82 10.03 -6.63
N LEU A 69 -1.85 10.01 -7.55
CA LEU A 69 -1.67 8.86 -8.46
C LEU A 69 -1.09 7.67 -7.70
N THR A 70 -0.15 7.90 -6.79
CA THR A 70 0.35 6.84 -5.91
C THR A 70 -0.73 6.32 -4.98
N LEU A 71 -1.60 7.20 -4.46
CA LEU A 71 -2.76 6.80 -3.67
C LEU A 71 -3.67 5.85 -4.45
N ILE A 72 -4.04 6.19 -5.68
CA ILE A 72 -4.83 5.33 -6.57
C ILE A 72 -4.17 3.96 -6.75
N ALA A 73 -2.87 3.95 -7.03
CA ALA A 73 -2.13 2.69 -7.22
C ALA A 73 -2.15 1.82 -5.95
N CYS A 74 -1.96 2.42 -4.77
CA CYS A 74 -1.95 1.71 -3.50
C CYS A 74 -3.34 1.12 -3.17
N LEU A 75 -4.40 1.92 -3.35
CA LEU A 75 -5.78 1.46 -3.13
C LEU A 75 -6.15 0.34 -4.10
N GLN A 76 -5.84 0.52 -5.39
CA GLN A 76 -6.12 -0.49 -6.41
C GLN A 76 -5.36 -1.80 -6.16
N ALA A 77 -4.12 -1.73 -5.67
CA ALA A 77 -3.33 -2.90 -5.30
C ALA A 77 -3.91 -3.62 -4.09
N HIS A 78 -4.34 -2.86 -3.08
CA HIS A 78 -5.01 -3.40 -1.89
C HIS A 78 -6.33 -4.10 -2.27
N ASP A 79 -7.17 -3.46 -3.07
CA ASP A 79 -8.44 -4.04 -3.54
C ASP A 79 -8.22 -5.34 -4.33
N ALA A 80 -7.27 -5.33 -5.28
CA ALA A 80 -6.91 -6.53 -6.04
C ALA A 80 -6.41 -7.65 -5.11
N TYR A 81 -5.64 -7.31 -4.09
CA TYR A 81 -5.15 -8.25 -3.10
C TYR A 81 -6.29 -8.89 -2.28
N VAL A 82 -7.19 -8.10 -1.70
CA VAL A 82 -8.25 -8.63 -0.84
C VAL A 82 -9.30 -9.44 -1.61
N VAL A 83 -9.60 -9.02 -2.85
CA VAL A 83 -10.45 -9.79 -3.77
C VAL A 83 -9.81 -11.13 -4.08
N ALA A 84 -8.52 -11.17 -4.43
CA ALA A 84 -7.82 -12.42 -4.73
C ALA A 84 -7.70 -13.36 -3.51
N ARG A 85 -7.78 -12.82 -2.29
CA ARG A 85 -7.83 -13.62 -1.05
C ARG A 85 -9.24 -14.11 -0.69
N GLY A 86 -10.25 -13.83 -1.52
CA GLY A 86 -11.65 -14.21 -1.29
C GLY A 86 -12.29 -13.45 -0.14
N ARG A 87 -11.78 -12.26 0.18
CA ARG A 87 -12.24 -11.41 1.29
C ARG A 87 -12.49 -9.97 0.79
N PRO A 88 -13.37 -9.76 -0.20
CA PRO A 88 -13.74 -8.41 -0.62
C PRO A 88 -14.24 -7.62 0.60
N GLY A 89 -13.87 -6.34 0.68
CA GLY A 89 -14.21 -5.48 1.82
C GLY A 89 -13.33 -5.64 3.07
N ALA A 90 -12.42 -6.63 3.12
CA ALA A 90 -11.43 -6.71 4.18
C ALA A 90 -10.36 -5.60 4.04
N ALA A 91 -9.64 -5.32 5.12
CA ALA A 91 -8.57 -4.34 5.15
C ALA A 91 -7.22 -5.00 5.49
N SER A 92 -6.12 -4.43 4.96
CA SER A 92 -4.77 -4.83 5.35
C SER A 92 -3.84 -3.61 5.36
N PRO A 93 -3.53 -3.07 6.57
CA PRO A 93 -2.55 -2.01 6.71
C PRO A 93 -1.18 -2.42 6.16
N GLY A 94 -0.79 -3.69 6.36
CA GLY A 94 0.47 -4.24 5.83
C GLY A 94 0.50 -4.32 4.30
N ALA A 95 -0.62 -4.66 3.67
CA ALA A 95 -0.72 -4.63 2.21
C ALA A 95 -0.58 -3.21 1.64
N LEU A 96 -1.18 -2.19 2.29
CA LEU A 96 -0.97 -0.79 1.89
C LEU A 96 0.49 -0.34 2.05
N ALA A 97 1.14 -0.69 3.17
CA ALA A 97 2.54 -0.34 3.39
C ALA A 97 3.45 -0.97 2.32
N LEU A 98 3.24 -2.26 2.02
CA LEU A 98 3.96 -2.94 0.94
C LEU A 98 3.62 -2.33 -0.43
N ALA A 99 2.35 -2.00 -0.69
CA ALA A 99 1.93 -1.38 -1.94
C ALA A 99 2.64 -0.04 -2.18
N ARG A 100 2.83 0.77 -1.13
CA ARG A 100 3.53 2.06 -1.24
C ARG A 100 4.99 1.90 -1.66
N VAL A 101 5.70 0.92 -1.10
CA VAL A 101 7.09 0.60 -1.48
C VAL A 101 7.14 0.05 -2.92
N LEU A 102 6.24 -0.85 -3.27
CA LEU A 102 6.20 -1.46 -4.61
C LEU A 102 5.78 -0.46 -5.70
N ALA A 103 4.87 0.47 -5.39
CA ALA A 103 4.48 1.54 -6.30
C ALA A 103 5.64 2.51 -6.54
N TRP A 104 6.42 2.82 -5.51
CA TRP A 104 7.68 3.57 -5.69
C TRP A 104 8.64 2.83 -6.63
N ALA A 105 8.83 1.53 -6.43
CA ALA A 105 9.72 0.73 -7.28
C ALA A 105 9.23 0.67 -8.74
N ALA A 106 7.92 0.47 -8.96
CA ALA A 106 7.32 0.45 -10.29
C ALA A 106 7.49 1.81 -11.01
N ARG A 107 7.33 2.93 -10.28
CA ARG A 107 7.58 4.26 -10.84
C ARG A 107 9.06 4.48 -11.17
N ALA A 108 9.98 4.03 -10.32
CA ALA A 108 11.41 4.10 -10.60
C ALA A 108 11.80 3.30 -11.84
N GLU A 109 11.19 2.13 -12.06
CA GLU A 109 11.34 1.33 -13.28
C GLU A 109 10.92 2.10 -14.53
N MET A 110 9.77 2.78 -14.49
CA MET A 110 9.29 3.62 -15.60
C MET A 110 10.23 4.78 -15.93
N LEU A 111 11.01 5.26 -14.95
CA LEU A 111 11.99 6.33 -15.12
C LEU A 111 13.37 5.83 -15.59
N GLY A 112 13.56 4.52 -15.78
CA GLY A 112 14.66 3.96 -16.56
C GLY A 112 15.49 2.88 -15.86
N ARG A 113 15.42 2.72 -14.53
CA ARG A 113 16.09 1.58 -13.87
C ARG A 113 15.24 1.06 -12.72
N ALA A 114 14.74 -0.16 -12.89
CA ALA A 114 14.06 -0.87 -11.82
C ALA A 114 15.03 -1.06 -10.63
N PRO A 115 14.66 -0.62 -9.42
CA PRO A 115 15.46 -0.91 -8.24
C PRO A 115 15.49 -2.43 -7.99
N GLY A 116 16.67 -2.98 -7.76
CA GLY A 116 16.83 -4.38 -7.40
C GLY A 116 16.37 -4.61 -5.97
N ILE A 117 15.15 -5.10 -5.76
CA ILE A 117 14.64 -5.41 -4.42
C ILE A 117 15.19 -6.78 -4.00
N ALA A 118 16.20 -6.78 -3.13
CA ALA A 118 16.79 -8.00 -2.57
C ALA A 118 15.87 -8.65 -1.53
N TRP A 119 15.08 -7.86 -0.80
CA TRP A 119 14.10 -8.31 0.16
C TRP A 119 13.04 -7.24 0.41
N ILE A 120 11.81 -7.65 0.72
CA ILE A 120 10.73 -6.75 1.12
C ILE A 120 9.84 -7.44 2.17
N GLY A 121 9.43 -6.69 3.21
CA GLY A 121 8.58 -7.22 4.26
C GLY A 121 8.40 -6.28 5.45
N PRO A 122 7.81 -6.75 6.56
CA PRO A 122 7.68 -5.96 7.78
C PRO A 122 9.05 -5.71 8.43
N PRO A 123 9.36 -4.51 8.94
CA PRO A 123 10.70 -4.16 9.43
C PRO A 123 11.32 -5.12 10.44
N GLY A 124 10.52 -5.63 11.38
CA GLY A 124 10.97 -6.59 12.39
C GLY A 124 11.32 -7.99 11.87
N ARG A 125 11.16 -8.25 10.56
CA ARG A 125 11.55 -9.51 9.90
C ARG A 125 12.68 -9.33 8.88
N ARG A 126 13.30 -8.15 8.84
CA ARG A 126 14.42 -7.91 7.93
C ARG A 126 15.56 -8.89 8.24
N PRO A 127 16.11 -9.60 7.24
CA PRO A 127 17.26 -10.47 7.42
C PRO A 127 18.50 -9.69 7.84
N ASP A 128 19.23 -10.22 8.82
CA ASP A 128 20.51 -9.67 9.26
C ASP A 128 21.56 -9.76 8.16
N GLY A 129 22.42 -8.74 8.06
CA GLY A 129 23.53 -8.72 7.11
C GLY A 129 23.15 -8.48 5.64
N LEU A 130 21.87 -8.25 5.33
CA LEU A 130 21.45 -7.91 3.98
C LEU A 130 21.92 -6.50 3.59
N ALA A 131 22.88 -6.45 2.68
CA ALA A 131 23.43 -5.21 2.12
C ALA A 131 22.40 -4.50 1.21
N GLY A 132 22.48 -3.16 1.18
CA GLY A 132 21.61 -2.31 0.37
C GLY A 132 20.99 -1.16 1.15
N HIS A 133 20.34 -0.25 0.43
CA HIS A 133 19.63 0.88 0.99
C HIS A 133 18.21 0.48 1.41
N ALA A 134 17.79 0.92 2.60
CA ALA A 134 16.46 0.63 3.10
C ALA A 134 15.47 1.71 2.66
N VAL A 135 14.38 1.28 2.02
CA VAL A 135 13.25 2.16 1.67
C VAL A 135 12.06 1.73 2.51
N THR A 136 11.57 2.64 3.36
CA THR A 136 10.50 2.34 4.34
C THR A 136 9.23 3.07 3.97
N ALA A 137 8.11 2.34 3.96
CA ALA A 137 6.79 2.94 3.96
C ALA A 137 6.11 2.76 5.31
N THR A 138 5.36 3.78 5.72
CA THR A 138 4.50 3.74 6.89
C THR A 138 3.05 4.03 6.49
N VAL A 139 2.13 3.41 7.21
CA VAL A 139 0.69 3.59 7.03
C VAL A 139 0.07 3.80 8.39
N THR A 140 -0.76 4.84 8.50
CA THR A 140 -1.61 5.08 9.65
C THR A 140 -3.07 5.10 9.21
N LEU A 141 -3.89 4.25 9.82
CA LEU A 141 -5.34 4.18 9.62
C LEU A 141 -6.07 4.46 10.94
N LEU A 142 -7.28 4.99 10.84
CA LEU A 142 -8.19 5.22 11.97
C LEU A 142 -9.34 4.22 11.96
N ASP A 143 -9.62 3.66 13.13
CA ASP A 143 -10.76 2.79 13.45
C ASP A 143 -11.52 3.45 14.61
N GLY A 144 -12.45 4.36 14.26
CA GLY A 144 -12.94 5.37 15.20
C GLY A 144 -11.78 6.22 15.74
N ASP A 145 -11.61 6.24 17.07
CA ASP A 145 -10.52 6.96 17.74
C ASP A 145 -9.21 6.16 17.83
N THR A 146 -9.19 4.91 17.35
CA THR A 146 -8.02 4.03 17.46
C THR A 146 -7.12 4.15 16.23
N ARG A 147 -5.85 4.49 16.45
CA ARG A 147 -4.82 4.49 15.40
C ARG A 147 -4.20 3.11 15.20
N ILE A 148 -4.18 2.65 13.96
CA ILE A 148 -3.56 1.40 13.53
C ILE A 148 -2.38 1.75 12.63
N ARG A 149 -1.20 1.25 12.99
CA ARG A 149 0.03 1.51 12.25
C ARG A 149 0.58 0.24 11.64
N ALA A 150 1.08 0.35 10.41
CA ALA A 150 1.88 -0.66 9.77
C ALA A 150 3.05 -0.04 9.04
N ALA A 151 4.09 -0.84 8.84
CA ALA A 151 5.26 -0.45 8.08
C ALA A 151 5.74 -1.60 7.22
N ALA A 152 6.36 -1.25 6.10
CA ALA A 152 7.06 -2.16 5.22
C ALA A 152 8.42 -1.56 4.89
N VAL A 153 9.43 -2.41 4.74
CA VAL A 153 10.75 -1.99 4.27
C VAL A 153 11.20 -2.88 3.13
N ALA A 154 11.73 -2.26 2.07
CA ALA A 154 12.49 -2.94 1.03
C ALA A 154 13.98 -2.66 1.22
N VAL A 155 14.80 -3.67 0.95
CA VAL A 155 16.26 -3.52 0.84
C VAL A 155 16.61 -3.54 -0.64
N VAL A 156 17.19 -2.43 -1.11
CA VAL A 156 17.47 -2.16 -2.51
C VAL A 156 18.98 -2.22 -2.76
N ALA A 157 19.39 -2.98 -3.78
CA ALA A 157 20.77 -3.16 -4.21
C ALA A 157 21.18 -2.18 -5.31
#